data_AF-A0A7Y2BN41-F1
#
_entry.id   AF-A0A7Y2BN41-F1
#
_cell.length_a   1.000
_cell.length_b   1.000
_cell.length_c   1.000
_cell.angle_alpha   90.00
_cell.angle_beta   90.00
_cell.angle_gamma   90.00
#
_symmetry.space_group_name_H-M   'P 1'
#
loop_
_entity.id
_entity.type
_entity.pdbx_description
1 polymer ?
#
loop_
_entity_poly.entity_id
_entity_poly.type
_entity_poly.pdbx_seq_one_letter_code
_entity_poly.pdbx_strand_id
1 'polypeptide(L)' 'MNWADRRLCDLFDIEHPIVQAPMAGATTPEMAAAAANAGVLGSLG' A
#
# COMPACT_ATOMS: atom_id res chain seq x y z
N MET A 1 -4.03 -6.22 15.02
CA MET A 1 -4.75 -7.09 14.06
C MET A 1 -3.77 -8.13 13.54
N ASN A 2 -4.19 -9.37 13.32
CA ASN A 2 -3.32 -10.42 12.75
C ASN A 2 -3.94 -10.92 11.44
N TRP A 3 -3.23 -10.78 10.32
CA TRP A 3 -3.68 -11.23 9.00
C TRP A 3 -3.41 -12.73 8.83
N ALA A 4 -4.32 -13.45 8.17
CA ALA A 4 -4.19 -14.89 7.96
C ALA A 4 -3.05 -15.25 6.99
N ASP A 5 -2.74 -14.37 6.03
CA ASP A 5 -1.62 -14.50 5.10
C ASP A 5 -0.75 -13.25 5.20
N ARG A 6 0.55 -13.46 5.44
CA ARG A 6 1.55 -12.41 5.61
C ARG A 6 2.54 -12.33 4.46
N ARG A 7 2.46 -13.20 3.44
CA ARG A 7 3.45 -13.25 2.36
C ARG A 7 3.65 -11.91 1.67
N LEU A 8 2.58 -11.12 1.49
CA LEU A 8 2.65 -9.79 0.89
C LEU A 8 3.34 -8.77 1.82
N CYS A 9 2.98 -8.80 3.11
CA CYS A 9 3.62 -7.97 4.15
C CYS A 9 5.13 -8.24 4.22
N ASP A 10 5.50 -9.52 4.25
CA ASP A 10 6.89 -9.95 4.41
C ASP A 10 7.72 -9.70 3.13
N LEU A 11 7.08 -9.73 1.95
CA LEU A 11 7.75 -9.45 0.67
C LEU A 11 8.05 -7.96 0.46
N PHE A 12 7.12 -7.08 0.85
CA PHE A 12 7.20 -5.64 0.58
C PHE A 12 7.51 -4.77 1.81
N ASP A 13 7.71 -5.39 2.97
CA ASP A 13 7.95 -4.71 4.25
C ASP A 13 6.83 -3.70 4.59
N ILE A 14 5.59 -4.19 4.58
CA ILE A 14 4.37 -3.40 4.88
C ILE A 14 3.55 -4.03 6.01
N GLU A 15 2.77 -3.24 6.73
CA GLU A 15 1.99 -3.70 7.89
C GLU A 15 0.66 -4.36 7.50
N HIS A 16 0.07 -3.88 6.41
CA HIS A 16 -1.22 -4.34 5.91
C HIS A 16 -1.06 -4.90 4.51
N PRO A 17 -1.63 -6.09 4.19
CA PRO A 17 -1.60 -6.67 2.86
C PRO A 17 -2.62 -5.99 1.94
N ILE A 18 -2.54 -4.66 1.88
CA ILE A 18 -3.40 -3.78 1.09
C ILE A 18 -2.50 -3.08 0.06
N VAL A 19 -3.01 -2.93 -1.15
CA VAL A 19 -2.36 -2.18 -2.21
C VAL A 19 -3.28 -1.03 -2.61
N GLN A 20 -2.78 0.19 -2.55
CA GLN A 20 -3.46 1.35 -3.12
C GLN A 20 -3.33 1.22 -4.65
N ALA A 21 -4.46 1.13 -5.37
CA ALA A 21 -4.45 0.89 -6.81
C ALA A 21 -3.92 2.11 -7.61
N PRO A 22 -3.03 1.95 -8.60
CA PRO A 22 -2.69 3.04 -9.50
C PRO A 22 -3.91 3.43 -10.34
N MET A 23 -4.30 4.70 -10.30
CA MET A 23 -5.47 5.24 -11.00
C MET A 23 -5.07 6.48 -11.77
N ALA A 24 -4.69 6.31 -13.05
CA ALA A 24 -4.23 7.40 -13.91
C ALA A 24 -5.17 8.61 -13.89
N GLY A 25 -4.63 9.77 -13.50
CA GLY A 25 -5.38 11.03 -13.40
C GLY A 25 -6.17 11.21 -12.08
N ALA A 26 -6.20 10.22 -11.20
CA ALA A 26 -6.81 10.30 -9.87
C ALA A 26 -5.79 10.07 -8.74
N THR A 27 -4.77 9.26 -8.98
CA THR A 27 -3.69 9.03 -8.01
C THR A 27 -2.79 10.25 -7.92
N THR A 28 -2.60 10.79 -6.71
CA THR A 28 -1.60 11.84 -6.45
C THR A 28 -0.41 11.29 -5.65
N PRO A 29 0.77 11.95 -5.74
CA PRO A 29 1.93 11.58 -4.91
C PRO A 29 1.62 11.60 -3.41
N GLU A 30 0.82 12.54 -2.94
CA GLU A 30 0.44 12.67 -1.53
C GLU A 30 -0.43 11.50 -1.07
N MET A 31 -1.32 11.00 -1.94
CA MET A 31 -2.13 9.83 -1.64
C MET A 31 -1.27 8.56 -1.53
N ALA A 32 -0.33 8.36 -2.47
CA ALA A 32 0.60 7.22 -2.42
C ALA A 32 1.50 7.28 -1.16
N ALA A 33 1.99 8.48 -0.81
CA ALA A 33 2.77 8.70 0.40
C ALA A 33 1.94 8.47 1.68
N ALA A 34 0.69 8.93 1.72
CA ALA A 34 -0.20 8.68 2.84
C ALA A 34 -0.50 7.19 3.04
N ALA A 35 -0.69 6.44 1.96
CA ALA A 35 -0.83 4.98 2.01
C ALA A 35 0.45 4.32 2.56
N ALA A 36 1.62 4.70 2.06
CA ALA A 36 2.90 4.19 2.55
C ALA A 36 3.11 4.47 4.05
N ASN A 37 2.83 5.69 4.51
CA ASN A 37 2.92 6.07 5.93
C ASN A 37 1.92 5.31 6.82
N ALA A 38 0.83 4.80 6.24
CA ALA A 38 -0.15 3.97 6.92
C ALA A 38 0.19 2.47 6.87
N GLY A 39 1.37 2.07 6.39
CA GLY A 39 1.79 0.67 6.31
C GLY A 39 1.13 -0.11 5.16
N VAL A 40 0.72 0.57 4.10
CA VAL A 40 0.09 0.02 2.88
C VAL A 40 1.04 0.20 1.69
N LEU A 41 1.00 -0.71 0.70
CA LEU A 41 1.77 -0.52 -0.53
C LEU A 41 1.15 0.61 -1.38
N GLY A 42 1.80 1.79 -1.37
CA GLY A 42 1.43 2.92 -2.20
C GLY A 42 1.89 2.73 -3.65
N SER A 43 1.02 3.06 -4.62
CA SER A 43 1.33 2.98 -6.05
C SER A 43 1.21 4.33 -6.72
N LEU A 44 2.01 4.57 -7.76
CA LEU A 44 1.85 5.71 -8.68
C LEU A 44 1.41 5.19 -10.04
N GLY A 45 0.46 5.87 -10.69
CA GLY A 45 0.01 5.54 -12.03
C GLY A 45 -1.09 6.44 -12.54
#